data_AF-A0A535FS73-F1
#
_entry.id   AF-A0A535FS73-F1
#
_cell.length_a   1.000
_cell.length_b   1.000
_cell.length_c   1.000
_cell.angle_alpha   90.00
_cell.angle_beta   90.00
_cell.angle_gamma   90.00
#
_symmetry.space_group_name_H-M   'P 1'
#
loop_
_entity.id
_entity.type
_entity.pdbx_description
1 polymer ?
#
loop_
_entity_poly.entity_id
_entity_poly.type
_entity_poly.pdbx_seq_one_letter_code
_entity_poly.pdbx_strand_id
1 'polypeptide(L)'
;MNMRSRRPGPPALSSALSATNVLTRLGGKPSQRRDLPGDGTIRNNSLCLDVKYAGTTRGTTVWLYRCNGTVAQQWKVTATGQIINPHSNLCLDDRHSSSANGNPIWIWGCNGTNAQKWTVPKGTIVSPTPTPRAVSGPVTDPSGQPAPIGSLPGWHQLFVDDFTATIPQGAFSNCYNNTNTTQPYCTGLKSYGSYYKNWWAYPTGWPDTARSGADGNTGAPFGGVYHPEDTVSVSNGAMHIHMYQPSTGGDNHSATVVPLACSNRQYGRYVERFKVVHADPGFKSAHLFYDGGYEIDFPENDYGQTISAYTHPGEANFSTNATWTSWHTSVIEWTSGSIKFYLDGRLIGTTSTQIPHIKMSWILQNESSILGPYARPGAYAQLDIDWVACYTPAP
;
A
#
# COMPACT_ATOMS: atom_id res chain seq x y z
N MET A 1 26.35 -56.79 25.61
CA MET A 1 26.92 -55.48 26.01
C MET A 1 27.09 -54.61 24.78
N ASN A 2 26.75 -53.32 24.92
CA ASN A 2 26.90 -52.20 23.99
C ASN A 2 25.97 -52.06 22.77
N MET A 3 24.92 -51.26 23.02
CA MET A 3 24.29 -50.37 22.04
C MET A 3 25.29 -49.30 21.55
N ARG A 4 25.27 -48.97 20.25
CA ARG A 4 25.59 -47.62 19.76
C ARG A 4 24.54 -47.18 18.74
N SER A 5 23.92 -46.06 19.09
CA SER A 5 22.92 -45.29 18.37
C SER A 5 23.44 -44.79 17.01
N ARG A 6 22.70 -45.08 15.92
CA ARG A 6 22.72 -44.28 14.69
C ARG A 6 21.47 -43.41 14.69
N ARG A 7 21.66 -42.08 14.66
CA ARG A 7 20.57 -41.11 14.46
C ARG A 7 20.01 -41.29 13.03
N PRO A 8 18.69 -41.43 12.84
CA PRO A 8 18.08 -41.34 11.51
C PRO A 8 18.11 -39.87 11.03
N GLY A 9 18.54 -39.65 9.79
CA GLY A 9 18.33 -38.38 9.10
C GLY A 9 16.83 -38.15 8.82
N PRO A 10 16.39 -36.89 8.63
CA PRO A 10 14.99 -36.60 8.34
C PRO A 10 14.57 -37.20 6.99
N PRO A 11 13.33 -37.74 6.87
CA PRO A 11 12.83 -38.37 5.66
C PRO A 11 12.50 -37.34 4.58
N ALA A 12 12.92 -37.62 3.34
CA ALA A 12 12.46 -36.92 2.15
C ALA A 12 10.97 -37.25 1.90
N LEU A 13 10.08 -36.29 2.17
CA LEU A 13 8.66 -36.42 1.82
C LEU A 13 8.46 -36.11 0.33
N SER A 14 8.43 -37.19 -0.47
CA SER A 14 7.90 -37.20 -1.82
C SER A 14 6.38 -37.43 -1.74
N SER A 15 5.58 -36.39 -1.99
CA SER A 15 4.15 -36.54 -2.31
C SER A 15 3.84 -35.80 -3.61
N ALA A 16 3.90 -36.53 -4.72
CA ALA A 16 3.36 -36.11 -6.00
C ALA A 16 1.82 -36.06 -5.91
N LEU A 17 1.23 -34.93 -6.33
CA LEU A 17 -0.22 -34.79 -6.52
C LEU A 17 -0.65 -35.61 -7.74
N SER A 18 -1.64 -36.49 -7.57
CA SER A 18 -2.32 -37.21 -8.64
C SER A 18 -3.47 -36.38 -9.20
N ALA A 19 -3.65 -36.37 -10.52
CA ALA A 19 -4.76 -35.73 -11.24
C ALA A 19 -6.17 -36.24 -10.85
N THR A 20 -6.28 -37.33 -10.08
CA THR A 20 -7.57 -37.89 -9.63
C THR A 20 -8.04 -37.37 -8.25
N ASN A 21 -7.26 -36.56 -7.54
CA ASN A 21 -7.54 -36.23 -6.13
C ASN A 21 -7.60 -34.73 -5.78
N VAL A 22 -7.63 -33.82 -6.76
CA VAL A 22 -7.68 -32.38 -6.42
C VAL A 22 -9.09 -31.90 -6.08
N LEU A 23 -10.20 -32.52 -6.53
CA LEU A 23 -11.55 -31.95 -6.27
C LEU A 23 -12.77 -32.89 -6.14
N THR A 24 -12.65 -34.22 -6.22
CA THR A 24 -13.84 -35.13 -6.26
C THR A 24 -13.90 -36.15 -5.12
N ARG A 25 -14.23 -35.70 -3.90
CA ARG A 25 -14.98 -36.47 -2.86
C ARG A 25 -15.41 -35.61 -1.66
N LEU A 26 -16.05 -34.46 -1.91
CA LEU A 26 -16.83 -33.73 -0.87
C LEU A 26 -18.32 -34.16 -0.89
N GLY A 27 -18.57 -35.46 -1.03
CA GLY A 27 -19.90 -36.05 -0.86
C GLY A 27 -19.89 -36.96 0.36
N GLY A 28 -20.18 -36.41 1.54
CA GLY A 28 -20.23 -37.18 2.79
C GLY A 28 -20.32 -36.30 4.05
N LYS A 29 -21.56 -36.10 4.52
CA LYS A 29 -22.02 -35.44 5.77
C LYS A 29 -21.84 -33.91 5.89
N PRO A 30 -22.87 -33.19 6.39
CA PRO A 30 -22.93 -31.73 6.33
C PRO A 30 -22.21 -31.10 7.53
N SER A 31 -20.90 -30.93 7.44
CA SER A 31 -20.15 -30.01 8.31
C SER A 31 -18.69 -29.85 7.86
N GLN A 32 -18.43 -29.13 6.76
CA GLN A 32 -17.19 -28.39 6.52
C GLN A 32 -17.24 -27.69 5.15
N ARG A 33 -17.52 -26.39 5.16
CA ARG A 33 -17.49 -25.50 3.99
C ARG A 33 -16.01 -25.24 3.64
N ARG A 34 -15.54 -25.68 2.47
CA ARG A 34 -14.20 -25.32 1.94
C ARG A 34 -14.36 -24.15 0.96
N ASP A 35 -14.15 -22.94 1.46
CA ASP A 35 -14.07 -21.72 0.68
C ASP A 35 -12.59 -21.45 0.29
N LEU A 36 -12.33 -20.90 -0.89
CA LEU A 36 -11.02 -20.33 -1.24
C LEU A 36 -10.80 -19.07 -0.38
N PRO A 37 -9.60 -18.83 0.18
CA PRO A 37 -9.42 -17.89 1.29
C PRO A 37 -9.43 -16.40 0.87
N GLY A 38 -9.70 -16.08 -0.40
CA GLY A 38 -9.64 -14.70 -0.91
C GLY A 38 -8.23 -14.09 -1.00
N ASP A 39 -7.20 -14.84 -0.62
CA ASP A 39 -5.79 -14.43 -0.52
C ASP A 39 -4.92 -14.89 -1.71
N GLY A 40 -5.57 -15.30 -2.79
CA GLY A 40 -4.94 -15.82 -4.01
C GLY A 40 -4.30 -17.21 -3.86
N THR A 41 -4.44 -17.89 -2.73
CA THR A 41 -3.91 -19.26 -2.56
C THR A 41 -4.97 -20.35 -2.83
N ILE A 42 -4.51 -21.50 -3.33
CA ILE A 42 -5.32 -22.73 -3.42
C ILE A 42 -4.81 -23.67 -2.33
N ARG A 43 -5.69 -24.15 -1.45
CA ARG A 43 -5.27 -24.86 -0.23
C ARG A 43 -5.84 -26.27 -0.10
N ASN A 44 -5.06 -27.17 0.49
CA ASN A 44 -5.51 -28.48 0.95
C ASN A 44 -4.88 -28.81 2.31
N ASN A 45 -5.71 -29.02 3.34
CA ASN A 45 -5.28 -29.38 4.70
C ASN A 45 -4.11 -28.52 5.23
N SER A 46 -4.28 -27.20 5.18
CA SER A 46 -3.30 -26.18 5.64
C SER A 46 -2.01 -26.06 4.81
N LEU A 47 -1.90 -26.75 3.67
CA LEU A 47 -0.84 -26.57 2.68
C LEU A 47 -1.37 -25.78 1.49
N CYS A 48 -0.49 -25.01 0.86
CA CYS A 48 -0.77 -24.20 -0.31
C CYS A 48 -0.25 -24.89 -1.58
N LEU A 49 -1.02 -24.80 -2.66
CA LEU A 49 -0.58 -25.16 -4.00
C LEU A 49 0.58 -24.24 -4.38
N ASP A 50 1.73 -24.80 -4.69
CA ASP A 50 3.00 -24.09 -4.76
C ASP A 50 3.76 -24.51 -6.02
N VAL A 51 4.31 -23.54 -6.76
CA VAL A 51 5.23 -23.81 -7.86
C VAL A 51 6.59 -24.15 -7.26
N LYS A 52 7.03 -25.41 -7.45
CA LYS A 52 8.21 -25.94 -6.78
C LYS A 52 9.44 -25.04 -6.98
N TYR A 53 10.04 -24.62 -5.87
CA TYR A 53 11.19 -23.71 -5.81
C TYR A 53 10.96 -22.36 -6.50
N ALA A 54 9.71 -21.90 -6.62
CA ALA A 54 9.33 -20.69 -7.35
C ALA A 54 9.79 -20.68 -8.82
N GLY A 55 9.97 -21.84 -9.46
CA GLY A 55 10.42 -21.91 -10.85
C GLY A 55 9.46 -21.23 -11.82
N THR A 56 9.97 -20.55 -12.85
CA THR A 56 9.15 -19.83 -13.85
C THR A 56 9.14 -20.49 -15.23
N THR A 57 9.88 -21.60 -15.39
CA THR A 57 9.98 -22.33 -16.65
C THR A 57 8.82 -23.31 -16.86
N ARG A 58 8.39 -23.45 -18.12
CA ARG A 58 7.39 -24.44 -18.54
C ARG A 58 7.82 -25.84 -18.12
N GLY A 59 6.91 -26.58 -17.50
CA GLY A 59 7.13 -27.91 -16.99
C GLY A 59 7.61 -27.97 -15.54
N THR A 60 7.75 -26.82 -14.85
CA THR A 60 8.01 -26.80 -13.41
C THR A 60 6.83 -27.44 -12.67
N THR A 61 7.11 -28.47 -11.87
CA THR A 61 6.09 -29.21 -11.13
C THR A 61 5.47 -28.36 -10.03
N VAL A 62 4.19 -28.61 -9.76
CA VAL A 62 3.44 -28.00 -8.67
C VAL A 62 3.26 -29.03 -7.56
N TRP A 63 3.33 -28.59 -6.31
CA TRP A 63 3.19 -29.42 -5.11
C TRP A 63 2.34 -28.74 -4.04
N LEU A 64 2.06 -29.44 -2.95
CA LEU A 64 1.54 -28.83 -1.73
C LEU A 64 2.70 -28.54 -0.79
N TYR A 65 2.89 -27.27 -0.45
CA TYR A 65 3.92 -26.83 0.47
C TYR A 65 3.33 -26.01 1.61
N ARG A 66 4.09 -25.85 2.69
CA ARG A 66 3.68 -24.98 3.79
C ARG A 66 3.38 -23.59 3.23
N CYS A 67 2.20 -23.06 3.54
CA CYS A 67 1.85 -21.71 3.15
C CYS A 67 2.91 -20.73 3.70
N ASN A 68 3.59 -20.02 2.79
CA ASN A 68 4.77 -19.22 3.08
C ASN A 68 4.68 -17.78 2.54
N GLY A 69 3.54 -17.41 1.94
CA GLY A 69 3.26 -16.05 1.46
C GLY A 69 3.99 -15.66 0.17
N THR A 70 4.80 -16.55 -0.41
CA THR A 70 5.53 -16.24 -1.64
C THR A 70 4.61 -16.26 -2.86
N VAL A 71 5.02 -15.53 -3.91
CA VAL A 71 4.30 -15.48 -5.20
C VAL A 71 4.24 -16.84 -5.93
N ALA A 72 5.05 -17.82 -5.51
CA ALA A 72 4.97 -19.20 -5.98
C ALA A 72 3.68 -19.92 -5.55
N GLN A 73 2.99 -19.41 -4.52
CA GLN A 73 1.76 -19.98 -3.96
C GLN A 73 0.49 -19.23 -4.38
N GLN A 74 0.67 -18.22 -5.23
CA GLN A 74 -0.39 -17.36 -5.70
C GLN A 74 -0.95 -17.86 -7.02
N TRP A 75 -2.27 -17.81 -7.17
CA TRP A 75 -3.00 -18.34 -8.32
C TRP A 75 -4.20 -17.47 -8.66
N LYS A 76 -4.33 -17.11 -9.93
CA LYS A 76 -5.47 -16.37 -10.49
C LYS A 76 -6.37 -17.33 -11.26
N VAL A 77 -7.62 -17.46 -10.83
CA VAL A 77 -8.63 -18.24 -11.56
C VAL A 77 -9.34 -17.34 -12.58
N THR A 78 -9.40 -17.74 -13.83
CA THR A 78 -10.11 -17.02 -14.90
C THR A 78 -11.56 -17.47 -14.98
N ALA A 79 -12.42 -16.65 -15.62
CA ALA A 79 -13.81 -17.02 -15.91
C ALA A 79 -13.94 -18.28 -16.79
N THR A 80 -12.89 -18.63 -17.53
CA THR A 80 -12.81 -19.82 -18.39
C THR A 80 -12.32 -21.08 -17.67
N GLY A 81 -12.04 -21.00 -16.36
CA GLY A 81 -11.58 -22.11 -15.53
C GLY A 81 -10.07 -22.37 -15.61
N GLN A 82 -9.29 -21.46 -16.21
CA GLN A 82 -7.83 -21.53 -16.13
C GLN A 82 -7.35 -21.03 -14.77
N ILE A 83 -6.28 -21.62 -14.27
CA ILE A 83 -5.63 -21.20 -13.02
C ILE A 83 -4.20 -20.77 -13.38
N ILE A 84 -3.86 -19.51 -13.16
CA ILE A 84 -2.61 -18.89 -13.64
C ILE A 84 -1.74 -18.52 -12.44
N ASN A 85 -0.47 -18.91 -12.44
CA ASN A 85 0.48 -18.38 -11.47
C ASN A 85 0.99 -17.00 -11.96
N PRO A 86 0.80 -15.91 -11.19
CA PRO A 86 1.16 -14.56 -11.63
C PRO A 86 2.68 -14.32 -11.64
N HIS A 87 3.47 -15.14 -10.94
CA HIS A 87 4.93 -15.05 -10.96
C HIS A 87 5.52 -15.54 -12.28
N SER A 88 4.99 -16.64 -12.83
CA SER A 88 5.46 -17.20 -14.10
C SER A 88 4.61 -16.82 -15.33
N ASN A 89 3.39 -16.30 -15.13
CA ASN A 89 2.35 -16.16 -16.15
C ASN A 89 2.04 -17.46 -16.90
N LEU A 90 2.15 -18.60 -16.22
CA LEU A 90 1.88 -19.93 -16.76
C LEU A 90 0.65 -20.54 -16.08
N CYS A 91 -0.05 -21.42 -16.80
CA CYS A 91 -1.27 -22.06 -16.35
C CYS A 91 -0.97 -23.36 -15.62
N LEU A 92 -1.72 -23.64 -14.55
CA LEU A 92 -1.82 -24.94 -13.92
C LEU A 92 -2.35 -25.95 -14.96
N ASP A 93 -1.59 -27.00 -15.19
CA ASP A 93 -1.78 -27.90 -16.31
C ASP A 93 -1.66 -29.35 -15.83
N ASP A 94 -2.64 -30.17 -16.21
CA ASP A 94 -2.58 -31.62 -16.06
C ASP A 94 -1.63 -32.20 -17.11
N ARG A 95 -0.47 -32.68 -16.65
CA ARG A 95 0.64 -33.03 -17.55
C ARG A 95 0.18 -34.01 -18.62
N HIS A 96 0.26 -33.58 -19.87
CA HIS A 96 -0.15 -34.36 -21.04
C HIS A 96 -1.63 -34.81 -21.04
N SER A 97 -2.49 -34.17 -20.25
CA SER A 97 -3.91 -34.53 -20.10
C SER A 97 -4.13 -36.00 -19.71
N SER A 98 -3.21 -36.58 -18.94
CA SER A 98 -3.22 -38.02 -18.62
C SER A 98 -4.10 -38.33 -17.42
N SER A 99 -4.99 -39.32 -17.57
CA SER A 99 -5.84 -39.83 -16.49
C SER A 99 -5.13 -40.87 -15.60
N ALA A 100 -3.85 -41.14 -15.82
CA ALA A 100 -3.08 -42.10 -15.04
C ALA A 100 -2.90 -41.66 -13.57
N ASN A 101 -3.02 -42.60 -12.65
CA ASN A 101 -2.78 -42.34 -11.23
C ASN A 101 -1.36 -41.83 -10.99
N GLY A 102 -1.23 -40.74 -10.23
CA GLY A 102 0.06 -40.12 -9.93
C GLY A 102 0.58 -39.18 -11.03
N ASN A 103 -0.22 -38.90 -12.08
CA ASN A 103 0.17 -37.91 -13.08
C ASN A 103 0.39 -36.54 -12.41
N PRO A 104 1.58 -35.93 -12.56
CA PRO A 104 1.90 -34.71 -11.86
C PRO A 104 1.21 -33.50 -12.48
N ILE A 105 0.90 -32.52 -11.64
CA ILE A 105 0.49 -31.19 -12.07
C ILE A 105 1.73 -30.30 -12.19
N TRP A 106 1.73 -29.43 -13.19
CA TRP A 106 2.84 -28.52 -13.47
C TRP A 106 2.32 -27.18 -14.01
N ILE A 107 3.23 -26.23 -14.23
CA ILE A 107 2.92 -25.01 -14.95
C ILE A 107 3.30 -25.13 -16.42
N TRP A 108 2.39 -24.76 -17.33
CA TRP A 108 2.63 -24.80 -18.76
C TRP A 108 2.08 -23.55 -19.46
N GLY A 109 2.48 -23.34 -20.72
CA GLY A 109 1.95 -22.24 -21.52
C GLY A 109 0.43 -22.31 -21.59
N CYS A 110 -0.25 -21.22 -21.25
CA CYS A 110 -1.70 -21.12 -21.31
C CYS A 110 -2.19 -21.34 -22.76
N ASN A 111 -2.91 -22.42 -23.00
CA ASN A 111 -3.31 -22.88 -24.33
C ASN A 111 -4.81 -23.24 -24.44
N GLY A 112 -5.58 -23.09 -23.36
CA GLY A 112 -7.03 -23.27 -23.34
C GLY A 112 -7.52 -24.71 -23.53
N THR A 113 -6.61 -25.69 -23.52
CA THR A 113 -6.95 -27.12 -23.59
C THR A 113 -7.67 -27.58 -22.33
N ASN A 114 -8.32 -28.76 -22.40
CA ASN A 114 -8.99 -29.32 -21.23
C ASN A 114 -8.03 -29.64 -20.08
N ALA A 115 -6.73 -29.86 -20.36
CA ALA A 115 -5.69 -30.03 -19.35
C ALA A 115 -5.52 -28.80 -18.44
N GLN A 116 -6.02 -27.63 -18.85
CA GLN A 116 -5.91 -26.36 -18.11
C GLN A 116 -7.26 -25.85 -17.61
N LYS A 117 -8.33 -26.65 -17.74
CA LYS A 117 -9.68 -26.28 -17.30
C LYS A 117 -10.00 -26.99 -15.99
N TRP A 118 -10.08 -26.21 -14.93
CA TRP A 118 -10.32 -26.70 -13.58
C TRP A 118 -11.70 -26.28 -13.11
N THR A 119 -12.46 -27.21 -12.53
CA THR A 119 -13.74 -26.89 -11.91
C THR A 119 -13.49 -26.48 -10.47
N VAL A 120 -13.72 -25.21 -10.14
CA VAL A 120 -13.71 -24.69 -8.78
C VAL A 120 -15.16 -24.62 -8.28
N PRO A 121 -15.51 -25.06 -7.06
CA PRO A 121 -16.88 -25.05 -6.56
C PRO A 121 -17.50 -23.64 -6.66
N LYS A 122 -18.74 -23.57 -7.13
CA LYS A 122 -19.48 -22.31 -7.38
C LYS A 122 -19.68 -21.52 -6.08
N GLY A 123 -18.71 -20.69 -5.77
CA GLY A 123 -18.74 -19.58 -4.81
C GLY A 123 -17.71 -18.50 -5.14
N THR A 124 -17.00 -18.63 -6.27
CA THR A 124 -15.79 -17.84 -6.55
C THR A 124 -15.67 -17.54 -8.05
N ILE A 125 -16.47 -16.59 -8.56
CA ILE A 125 -16.06 -15.77 -9.70
C ILE A 125 -15.81 -14.40 -9.10
N VAL A 126 -14.55 -14.07 -8.87
CA VAL A 126 -14.15 -12.79 -8.27
C VAL A 126 -14.17 -11.72 -9.36
N SER A 127 -15.29 -11.00 -9.48
CA SER A 127 -15.34 -9.66 -10.08
C SER A 127 -14.91 -8.63 -9.03
N PRO A 128 -14.36 -7.46 -9.42
CA PRO A 128 -13.57 -6.63 -8.51
C PRO A 128 -14.48 -5.86 -7.55
N THR A 129 -14.57 -6.33 -6.31
CA THR A 129 -15.03 -5.52 -5.17
C THR A 129 -14.37 -6.10 -3.90
N PRO A 130 -13.55 -5.32 -3.16
CA PRO A 130 -12.86 -5.83 -1.99
C PRO A 130 -13.78 -5.74 -0.77
N THR A 131 -13.91 -6.85 -0.05
CA THR A 131 -14.30 -6.82 1.37
C THR A 131 -13.40 -7.79 2.12
N PRO A 132 -12.65 -7.37 3.16
CA PRO A 132 -11.61 -8.19 3.79
C PRO A 132 -12.16 -8.96 4.99
N ARG A 133 -11.60 -10.14 5.28
CA ARG A 133 -11.51 -10.60 6.67
C ARG A 133 -10.29 -11.46 7.00
N ALA A 134 -9.43 -10.86 7.82
CA ALA A 134 -8.54 -11.36 8.89
C ALA A 134 -7.79 -12.70 8.71
N VAL A 135 -6.46 -12.60 8.57
CA VAL A 135 -5.49 -13.66 8.83
C VAL A 135 -5.01 -13.56 10.28
N SER A 136 -5.04 -14.66 11.03
CA SER A 136 -4.57 -14.72 12.42
C SER A 136 -3.06 -15.02 12.49
N GLY A 137 -2.28 -13.96 12.72
CA GLY A 137 -0.83 -13.89 12.99
C GLY A 137 -0.39 -12.43 12.80
N PRO A 138 0.55 -11.86 13.58
CA PRO A 138 0.69 -10.40 13.69
C PRO A 138 1.34 -9.81 12.43
N VAL A 139 0.53 -9.63 11.40
CA VAL A 139 0.72 -8.57 10.43
C VAL A 139 0.23 -7.33 11.14
N THR A 140 1.13 -6.43 11.50
CA THR A 140 0.79 -5.15 12.10
C THR A 140 0.26 -4.24 11.00
N ASP A 141 -0.84 -4.62 10.36
CA ASP A 141 -1.60 -3.73 9.47
C ASP A 141 -2.67 -3.12 10.38
N PRO A 142 -2.44 -1.92 10.94
CA PRO A 142 -3.37 -1.31 11.90
C PRO A 142 -4.72 -0.96 11.29
N SER A 143 -4.86 -0.99 9.96
CA SER A 143 -6.09 -0.69 9.26
C SER A 143 -6.92 -1.93 8.89
N GLY A 144 -6.30 -3.11 8.91
CA GLY A 144 -6.85 -4.37 8.43
C GLY A 144 -7.01 -4.46 6.91
N GLN A 145 -6.37 -3.56 6.14
CA GLN A 145 -6.37 -3.56 4.68
C GLN A 145 -4.93 -3.56 4.17
N PRO A 146 -4.49 -4.60 3.45
CA PRO A 146 -3.11 -4.69 3.01
C PRO A 146 -2.77 -3.60 1.98
N ALA A 147 -1.49 -3.21 1.96
CA ALA A 147 -0.96 -2.38 0.90
C ALA A 147 -1.20 -3.02 -0.48
N PRO A 148 -1.56 -2.23 -1.51
CA PRO A 148 -1.77 -2.78 -2.84
C PRO A 148 -0.43 -3.22 -3.44
N ILE A 149 -0.35 -4.43 -3.98
CA ILE A 149 0.87 -4.98 -4.61
C ILE A 149 0.61 -5.30 -6.07
N GLY A 150 1.52 -4.85 -6.94
CA GLY A 150 1.53 -5.12 -8.36
C GLY A 150 0.83 -4.05 -9.20
N SER A 151 1.06 -4.13 -10.51
CA SER A 151 0.47 -3.22 -11.50
C SER A 151 -1.03 -3.41 -11.65
N LEU A 152 -1.73 -2.32 -11.97
CA LEU A 152 -3.17 -2.29 -12.25
C LEU A 152 -3.41 -2.11 -13.76
N PRO A 153 -4.61 -2.38 -14.28
CA PRO A 153 -4.94 -2.03 -15.67
C PRO A 153 -4.66 -0.55 -15.94
N GLY A 154 -3.78 -0.26 -16.91
CA GLY A 154 -3.36 1.10 -17.26
C GLY A 154 -2.30 1.72 -16.36
N TRP A 155 -1.84 1.03 -15.31
CA TRP A 155 -0.91 1.58 -14.31
C TRP A 155 0.19 0.60 -13.92
N HIS A 156 1.45 0.99 -14.03
CA HIS A 156 2.60 0.22 -13.54
C HIS A 156 3.01 0.69 -12.13
N GLN A 157 3.04 -0.23 -11.16
CA GLN A 157 3.42 0.13 -9.78
C GLN A 157 4.89 0.51 -9.70
N LEU A 158 5.17 1.67 -9.10
CA LEU A 158 6.52 2.19 -8.93
C LEU A 158 7.05 1.95 -7.52
N PHE A 159 6.17 2.16 -6.54
CA PHE A 159 6.54 2.17 -5.14
C PHE A 159 5.36 1.73 -4.30
N VAL A 160 5.69 1.03 -3.22
CA VAL A 160 4.79 0.69 -2.12
C VAL A 160 5.62 0.63 -0.84
N ASP A 161 5.08 1.16 0.23
CA ASP A 161 5.62 1.00 1.59
C ASP A 161 4.44 0.65 2.51
N ASP A 162 4.55 -0.47 3.21
CA ASP A 162 3.61 -0.95 4.22
C ASP A 162 4.17 -0.75 5.64
N PHE A 163 5.24 0.04 5.75
CA PHE A 163 5.80 0.52 7.01
C PHE A 163 6.18 -0.59 8.00
N THR A 164 6.50 -1.78 7.48
CA THR A 164 6.92 -2.95 8.29
C THR A 164 8.30 -2.78 8.93
N ALA A 165 9.07 -1.76 8.54
CA ALA A 165 10.31 -1.38 9.19
C ALA A 165 10.05 -0.75 10.58
N THR A 166 11.10 -0.56 11.37
CA THR A 166 11.04 0.26 12.58
C THR A 166 12.04 1.39 12.47
N ILE A 167 11.52 2.62 12.37
CA ILE A 167 12.26 3.86 12.25
C ILE A 167 11.90 4.71 13.48
N PRO A 168 12.77 4.81 14.49
CA PRO A 168 12.45 5.54 15.71
C PRO A 168 12.38 7.04 15.44
N GLN A 169 11.63 7.75 16.29
CA GLN A 169 11.73 9.20 16.39
C GLN A 169 13.20 9.62 16.56
N GLY A 170 13.60 10.70 15.88
CA GLY A 170 14.97 11.17 15.75
C GLY A 170 15.68 10.68 14.48
N ALA A 171 15.16 9.65 13.79
CA ALA A 171 15.78 9.14 12.57
C ALA A 171 15.52 10.04 11.35
N PHE A 172 14.36 10.69 11.25
CA PHE A 172 14.09 11.73 10.25
C PHE A 172 14.75 13.07 10.62
N SER A 173 16.04 13.03 10.96
CA SER A 173 16.82 14.21 11.35
C SER A 173 17.79 14.65 10.25
N ASN A 174 18.18 15.93 10.33
CA ASN A 174 19.16 16.55 9.43
C ASN A 174 18.75 16.33 7.96
N CYS A 175 17.52 16.73 7.65
CA CYS A 175 16.95 16.68 6.32
C CYS A 175 17.39 17.91 5.53
N TYR A 176 17.86 17.69 4.30
CA TYR A 176 18.39 18.74 3.43
C TYR A 176 17.75 18.67 2.04
N ASN A 177 17.45 19.84 1.50
CA ASN A 177 17.20 20.04 0.09
C ASN A 177 18.29 20.96 -0.45
N ASN A 178 19.39 20.37 -0.94
CA ASN A 178 20.52 21.14 -1.46
C ASN A 178 20.71 20.89 -2.96
N THR A 179 21.18 21.92 -3.66
CA THR A 179 21.41 21.90 -5.11
C THR A 179 22.60 21.03 -5.54
N ASN A 180 23.43 20.58 -4.60
CA ASN A 180 24.60 19.74 -4.86
C ASN A 180 24.28 18.24 -4.85
N THR A 181 23.07 17.85 -4.48
CA THR A 181 22.60 16.47 -4.54
C THR A 181 21.47 16.32 -5.55
N THR A 182 21.47 15.21 -6.29
CA THR A 182 20.43 14.92 -7.29
C THR A 182 19.05 14.66 -6.69
N GLN A 183 18.97 14.36 -5.38
CA GLN A 183 17.72 14.15 -4.63
C GLN A 183 17.88 14.62 -3.18
N PRO A 184 16.82 15.15 -2.55
CA PRO A 184 16.85 15.54 -1.15
C PRO A 184 16.91 14.30 -0.24
N TYR A 185 17.42 14.46 0.99
CA TYR A 185 17.72 13.33 1.89
C TYR A 185 17.73 13.75 3.36
N CYS A 186 17.58 12.79 4.27
CA CYS A 186 17.77 12.96 5.71
C CYS A 186 18.97 12.13 6.18
N THR A 187 20.01 12.76 6.73
CA THR A 187 21.20 12.00 7.13
C THR A 187 20.95 11.07 8.31
N GLY A 188 19.98 11.36 9.16
CA GLY A 188 19.54 10.45 10.22
C GLY A 188 19.00 9.11 9.69
N LEU A 189 18.52 9.08 8.44
CA LEU A 189 18.01 7.86 7.82
C LEU A 189 19.11 6.93 7.28
N LYS A 190 20.39 7.34 7.24
CA LYS A 190 21.49 6.58 6.59
C LYS A 190 21.63 5.13 7.06
N SER A 191 21.35 4.85 8.33
CA SER A 191 21.40 3.49 8.89
C SER A 191 20.18 2.62 8.55
N TYR A 192 19.16 3.19 7.91
CA TYR A 192 17.85 2.55 7.69
C TYR A 192 17.63 2.14 6.21
N GLY A 193 18.71 1.82 5.50
CA GLY A 193 18.67 1.11 4.22
C GLY A 193 17.80 1.80 3.16
N SER A 194 16.67 1.17 2.80
CA SER A 194 15.73 1.67 1.80
C SER A 194 15.10 3.01 2.21
N TYR A 195 14.91 3.28 3.50
CA TYR A 195 14.31 4.55 3.96
C TYR A 195 15.16 5.76 3.58
N TYR A 196 16.49 5.65 3.69
CA TYR A 196 17.40 6.72 3.24
C TYR A 196 17.25 7.06 1.76
N LYS A 197 16.88 6.08 0.93
CA LYS A 197 16.76 6.23 -0.52
C LYS A 197 15.36 6.64 -0.97
N ASN A 198 14.34 6.23 -0.21
CA ASN A 198 12.96 6.30 -0.64
C ASN A 198 12.18 7.41 0.06
N TRP A 199 12.67 7.91 1.20
CA TRP A 199 11.96 8.89 2.01
C TRP A 199 12.81 10.12 2.29
N TRP A 200 12.13 11.26 2.25
CA TRP A 200 12.63 12.55 2.70
C TRP A 200 11.56 13.24 3.55
N ALA A 201 11.95 14.25 4.31
CA ALA A 201 11.04 15.10 5.06
C ALA A 201 11.49 16.55 4.99
N TYR A 202 10.56 17.49 5.13
CA TYR A 202 10.91 18.91 5.09
C TYR A 202 11.84 19.28 6.23
N PRO A 203 12.89 20.09 6.00
CA PRO A 203 13.92 20.35 7.00
C PRO A 203 13.39 20.99 8.27
N THR A 204 14.00 20.61 9.39
CA THR A 204 13.84 21.27 10.68
C THR A 204 13.94 22.79 10.54
N GLY A 205 12.99 23.52 11.12
CA GLY A 205 13.03 24.99 11.14
C GLY A 205 12.35 25.67 9.97
N TRP A 206 11.92 24.93 8.94
CA TRP A 206 11.15 25.53 7.84
C TRP A 206 9.73 25.90 8.32
N PRO A 207 9.23 27.11 8.01
CA PRO A 207 7.88 27.50 8.39
C PRO A 207 6.87 26.65 7.62
N ASP A 208 5.81 26.23 8.30
CA ASP A 208 4.66 25.62 7.65
C ASP A 208 3.83 26.67 6.89
N THR A 209 2.82 26.22 6.14
CA THR A 209 2.01 27.10 5.29
C THR A 209 1.26 28.17 6.07
N ALA A 210 0.74 27.83 7.25
CA ALA A 210 0.08 28.78 8.15
C ALA A 210 1.05 29.87 8.62
N ARG A 211 2.29 29.51 8.95
CA ARG A 211 3.32 30.44 9.42
C ARG A 211 3.92 31.29 8.29
N SER A 212 4.14 30.70 7.12
CA SER A 212 4.90 31.30 6.03
C SER A 212 4.15 32.39 5.26
N GLY A 213 2.81 32.36 5.25
CA GLY A 213 2.04 33.25 4.38
C GLY A 213 1.92 32.78 2.93
N ALA A 214 2.44 31.59 2.60
CA ALA A 214 2.56 31.12 1.22
C ALA A 214 1.21 31.07 0.47
N ASP A 215 0.11 30.77 1.17
CA ASP A 215 -1.25 30.71 0.60
C ASP A 215 -1.93 32.09 0.49
N GLY A 216 -1.18 33.18 0.60
CA GLY A 216 -1.75 34.53 0.62
C GLY A 216 -2.47 34.88 1.93
N ASN A 217 -2.30 34.06 2.98
CA ASN A 217 -2.66 34.44 4.34
C ASN A 217 -1.67 35.49 4.87
N THR A 218 -2.05 36.30 5.87
CA THR A 218 -1.17 37.36 6.40
C THR A 218 -0.02 36.83 7.29
N GLY A 219 0.26 35.53 7.25
CA GLY A 219 1.05 34.80 8.23
C GLY A 219 0.28 34.68 9.55
N ALA A 220 0.05 33.46 10.02
CA ALA A 220 -0.53 33.26 11.33
C ALA A 220 0.43 33.75 12.44
N PRO A 221 -0.03 34.55 13.42
CA PRO A 221 0.78 34.91 14.59
C PRO A 221 1.26 33.67 15.36
N PHE A 222 0.49 32.58 15.29
CA PHE A 222 0.81 31.25 15.81
C PHE A 222 0.58 30.23 14.69
N GLY A 223 1.67 29.74 14.08
CA GLY A 223 1.63 28.70 13.04
C GLY A 223 2.52 27.53 13.45
N GLY A 224 3.12 26.85 12.50
CA GLY A 224 4.02 25.74 12.77
C GLY A 224 5.36 25.86 12.07
N VAL A 225 6.27 25.04 12.55
CA VAL A 225 7.60 24.85 12.02
C VAL A 225 7.80 23.35 11.88
N TYR A 226 8.40 22.93 10.77
CA TYR A 226 8.68 21.51 10.56
C TYR A 226 9.76 21.03 11.52
N HIS A 227 9.49 19.89 12.16
CA HIS A 227 10.38 19.17 13.05
C HIS A 227 10.24 17.66 12.82
N PRO A 228 10.60 17.14 11.63
CA PRO A 228 10.41 15.72 11.33
C PRO A 228 11.17 14.79 12.28
N GLU A 229 12.24 15.28 12.90
CA GLU A 229 13.04 14.54 13.87
C GLU A 229 12.28 14.21 15.15
N ASP A 230 11.27 14.99 15.53
CA ASP A 230 10.50 14.75 16.75
C ASP A 230 9.00 14.48 16.52
N THR A 231 8.56 14.52 15.27
CA THR A 231 7.17 14.26 14.87
C THR A 231 7.00 12.97 14.07
N VAL A 232 8.04 12.46 13.38
CA VAL A 232 7.92 11.29 12.49
C VAL A 232 8.59 10.05 13.09
N SER A 233 7.85 8.94 13.07
CA SER A 233 8.39 7.61 13.32
C SER A 233 7.67 6.56 12.48
N VAL A 234 8.24 5.36 12.39
CA VAL A 234 7.62 4.21 11.72
C VAL A 234 7.74 3.02 12.66
N SER A 235 6.62 2.37 12.95
CA SER A 235 6.61 1.15 13.75
C SER A 235 5.28 0.43 13.53
N ASN A 236 5.23 -0.86 13.85
CA ASN A 236 3.98 -1.60 13.84
C ASN A 236 3.17 -1.44 12.54
N GLY A 237 3.86 -1.45 11.39
CA GLY A 237 3.28 -1.34 10.05
C GLY A 237 2.51 -0.05 9.77
N ALA A 238 2.88 1.04 10.44
CA ALA A 238 2.44 2.37 10.04
C ALA A 238 3.55 3.41 10.21
N MET A 239 3.48 4.46 9.39
CA MET A 239 4.13 5.72 9.67
C MET A 239 3.24 6.52 10.62
N HIS A 240 3.86 7.05 11.68
CA HIS A 240 3.25 7.87 12.70
C HIS A 240 3.74 9.31 12.55
N ILE A 241 2.80 10.24 12.42
CA ILE A 241 3.05 11.68 12.35
C ILE A 241 2.36 12.30 13.57
N HIS A 242 3.16 12.58 14.60
CA HIS A 242 2.75 13.17 15.86
C HIS A 242 3.04 14.66 15.86
N MET A 243 2.05 15.47 15.48
CA MET A 243 2.17 16.94 15.53
C MET A 243 1.73 17.44 16.89
N TYR A 244 2.39 18.46 17.41
CA TYR A 244 2.06 18.98 18.73
C TYR A 244 2.47 20.43 18.92
N GLN A 245 1.80 21.13 19.82
CA GLN A 245 2.29 22.40 20.35
C GLN A 245 2.96 22.14 21.70
N PRO A 246 4.19 22.63 21.94
CA PRO A 246 4.83 22.50 23.24
C PRO A 246 3.93 23.00 24.38
N SER A 247 3.98 22.35 25.53
CA SER A 247 3.15 22.73 26.69
C SER A 247 3.49 24.12 27.24
N THR A 248 4.68 24.64 26.91
CA THR A 248 5.12 26.01 27.20
C THR A 248 4.55 27.05 26.23
N GLY A 249 3.81 26.62 25.20
CA GLY A 249 3.42 27.42 24.04
C GLY A 249 4.56 27.54 23.02
N GLY A 250 4.29 28.24 21.92
CA GLY A 250 5.22 28.41 20.80
C GLY A 250 4.59 28.01 19.46
N ASP A 251 5.43 27.86 18.44
CA ASP A 251 4.99 27.32 17.15
C ASP A 251 4.68 25.81 17.29
N ASN A 252 3.76 25.32 16.48
CA ASN A 252 3.49 23.89 16.37
C ASN A 252 4.69 23.18 15.76
N HIS A 253 4.99 21.99 16.26
CA HIS A 253 5.88 21.05 15.61
C HIS A 253 5.07 20.25 14.58
N SER A 254 5.39 20.48 13.32
CA SER A 254 4.71 19.91 12.15
C SER A 254 5.62 18.93 11.41
N ALA A 255 5.06 18.14 10.49
CA ALA A 255 5.85 17.23 9.66
C ALA A 255 5.31 17.08 8.25
N THR A 256 6.22 17.12 7.29
CA THR A 256 5.94 16.78 5.89
C THR A 256 6.89 15.70 5.45
N VAL A 257 6.35 14.60 4.91
CA VAL A 257 7.13 13.47 4.40
C VAL A 257 6.90 13.29 2.90
N VAL A 258 7.93 12.85 2.19
CA VAL A 258 7.94 12.78 0.73
C VAL A 258 8.48 11.41 0.29
N PRO A 259 7.66 10.56 -0.34
CA PRO A 259 8.14 9.33 -0.97
C PRO A 259 8.86 9.66 -2.29
N LEU A 260 10.19 9.67 -2.25
CA LEU A 260 11.08 10.08 -3.35
C LEU A 260 10.85 9.29 -4.65
N ALA A 261 10.45 8.02 -4.55
CA ALA A 261 10.13 7.19 -5.71
C ALA A 261 8.89 7.67 -6.49
N CYS A 262 8.01 8.41 -5.81
CA CYS A 262 6.80 9.02 -6.34
C CYS A 262 6.98 10.50 -6.72
N SER A 263 8.17 11.07 -6.47
CA SER A 263 8.45 12.49 -6.69
C SER A 263 8.96 12.79 -8.10
N ASN A 264 8.90 14.07 -8.49
CA ASN A 264 9.35 14.57 -9.80
C ASN A 264 8.75 13.79 -10.98
N ARG A 265 7.42 13.60 -10.94
CA ARG A 265 6.67 12.86 -11.95
C ARG A 265 5.56 13.71 -12.55
N GLN A 266 5.32 13.46 -13.83
CA GLN A 266 4.17 13.98 -14.54
C GLN A 266 3.19 12.82 -14.70
N TYR A 267 1.97 13.00 -14.19
CA TYR A 267 0.92 11.98 -14.17
C TYR A 267 1.23 10.81 -13.23
N GLY A 268 0.19 10.07 -12.88
CA GLY A 268 0.31 8.93 -11.99
C GLY A 268 -0.99 8.61 -11.28
N ARG A 269 -0.97 7.48 -10.59
CA ARG A 269 -1.96 7.13 -9.58
C ARG A 269 -1.27 7.10 -8.24
N TYR A 270 -1.80 7.80 -7.25
CA TYR A 270 -1.21 7.94 -5.93
C TYR A 270 -2.27 7.54 -4.92
N VAL A 271 -1.90 6.62 -4.03
CA VAL A 271 -2.83 5.97 -3.12
C VAL A 271 -2.18 5.90 -1.76
N GLU A 272 -2.94 6.20 -0.73
CA GLU A 272 -2.53 6.02 0.66
C GLU A 272 -3.71 5.55 1.48
N ARG A 273 -3.38 4.95 2.63
CA ARG A 273 -4.35 4.61 3.65
C ARG A 273 -3.96 5.21 4.97
N PHE A 274 -4.86 6.03 5.51
CA PHE A 274 -4.53 6.88 6.65
C PHE A 274 -5.71 7.02 7.61
N LYS A 275 -5.40 7.46 8.83
CA LYS A 275 -6.36 7.81 9.88
C LYS A 275 -5.76 8.84 10.82
N VAL A 276 -6.52 9.87 11.16
CA VAL A 276 -6.18 10.75 12.29
C VAL A 276 -6.71 10.11 13.56
N VAL A 277 -5.82 9.52 14.34
CA VAL A 277 -6.15 8.79 15.58
C VAL A 277 -6.65 9.74 16.66
N HIS A 278 -6.04 10.91 16.75
CA HIS A 278 -6.40 11.99 17.65
C HIS A 278 -6.12 13.33 16.98
N ALA A 279 -6.96 14.33 17.24
CA ALA A 279 -6.69 15.71 16.84
C ALA A 279 -7.40 16.67 17.80
N ASP A 280 -6.61 17.36 18.61
CA ASP A 280 -7.06 18.64 19.16
C ASP A 280 -7.23 19.67 18.02
N PRO A 281 -8.00 20.75 18.22
CA PRO A 281 -8.05 21.84 17.24
C PRO A 281 -6.66 22.47 17.02
N GLY A 282 -6.38 22.93 15.80
CA GLY A 282 -5.08 23.55 15.47
C GLY A 282 -4.25 22.85 14.41
N PHE A 283 -4.72 21.74 13.84
CA PHE A 283 -3.97 20.92 12.90
C PHE A 283 -4.78 20.60 11.64
N LYS A 284 -4.07 20.50 10.50
CA LYS A 284 -4.60 20.10 9.18
C LYS A 284 -3.65 19.13 8.48
N SER A 285 -4.15 18.50 7.42
CA SER A 285 -3.31 17.90 6.37
C SER A 285 -3.70 18.45 5.02
N ALA A 286 -2.72 18.51 4.13
CA ALA A 286 -2.88 18.65 2.69
C ALA A 286 -1.87 17.70 2.03
N HIS A 287 -2.35 16.59 1.49
CA HIS A 287 -1.49 15.65 0.78
C HIS A 287 -1.57 15.96 -0.70
N LEU A 288 -0.48 16.48 -1.24
CA LEU A 288 -0.56 17.34 -2.40
C LEU A 288 0.55 17.14 -3.42
N PHE A 289 0.34 17.78 -4.57
CA PHE A 289 1.38 18.10 -5.54
C PHE A 289 1.44 19.60 -5.68
N TYR A 290 2.63 20.20 -5.59
CA TYR A 290 2.80 21.64 -5.77
C TYR A 290 4.09 21.94 -6.52
N ASP A 291 4.00 22.66 -7.63
CA ASP A 291 5.13 23.32 -8.31
C ASP A 291 4.60 24.25 -9.42
N GLY A 292 5.38 25.25 -9.84
CA GLY A 292 5.09 26.05 -11.04
C GLY A 292 3.71 26.72 -11.09
N GLY A 293 3.12 27.01 -9.92
CA GLY A 293 1.77 27.58 -9.78
C GLY A 293 0.63 26.57 -9.94
N TYR A 294 0.94 25.28 -10.08
CA TYR A 294 -0.01 24.18 -10.08
C TYR A 294 -0.05 23.51 -8.71
N GLU A 295 -1.24 23.08 -8.32
CA GLU A 295 -1.52 22.39 -7.07
C GLU A 295 -2.63 21.34 -7.25
N ILE A 296 -2.47 20.19 -6.61
CA ILE A 296 -3.49 19.14 -6.54
C ILE A 296 -3.52 18.63 -5.09
N ASP A 297 -4.61 18.88 -4.39
CA ASP A 297 -4.71 18.62 -2.94
C ASP A 297 -5.74 17.52 -2.69
N PHE A 298 -5.30 16.37 -2.20
CA PHE A 298 -6.22 15.34 -1.71
C PHE A 298 -5.51 14.23 -0.94
N PRO A 299 -5.92 13.94 0.31
CA PRO A 299 -6.92 14.64 1.13
C PRO A 299 -6.44 16.01 1.63
N GLU A 300 -7.38 16.95 1.76
CA GLU A 300 -7.12 18.24 2.41
C GLU A 300 -8.25 18.69 3.33
N ASN A 301 -7.88 19.34 4.44
CA ASN A 301 -8.60 20.29 5.31
C ASN A 301 -8.09 20.20 6.76
N ASP A 302 -8.56 21.11 7.63
CA ASP A 302 -8.40 20.97 9.08
C ASP A 302 -9.05 19.68 9.58
N TYR A 303 -8.46 19.04 10.60
CA TYR A 303 -8.96 17.75 11.11
C TYR A 303 -10.34 17.82 11.77
N GLY A 304 -10.79 19.02 12.17
CA GLY A 304 -12.15 19.26 12.64
C GLY A 304 -13.20 19.36 11.53
N GLN A 305 -12.78 19.39 10.26
CA GLN A 305 -13.65 19.46 9.09
C GLN A 305 -13.72 18.11 8.37
N THR A 306 -14.46 18.06 7.27
CA THR A 306 -14.52 16.88 6.39
C THR A 306 -13.41 16.90 5.35
N ILE A 307 -13.00 15.71 4.91
CA ILE A 307 -12.01 15.53 3.84
C ILE A 307 -12.56 16.11 2.53
N SER A 308 -11.76 16.92 1.84
CA SER A 308 -12.08 17.47 0.52
C SER A 308 -10.89 17.35 -0.44
N ALA A 309 -11.14 17.59 -1.73
CA ALA A 309 -10.12 17.71 -2.75
C ALA A 309 -10.17 19.07 -3.45
N TYR A 310 -9.00 19.63 -3.76
CA TYR A 310 -8.83 20.93 -4.42
C TYR A 310 -7.83 20.85 -5.59
N THR A 311 -7.90 21.82 -6.49
CA THR A 311 -6.89 22.00 -7.54
C THR A 311 -6.66 23.47 -7.83
N HIS A 312 -5.40 23.86 -7.99
CA HIS A 312 -5.00 25.20 -8.43
C HIS A 312 -4.05 25.12 -9.63
N PRO A 313 -4.09 26.06 -10.58
CA PRO A 313 -5.23 26.93 -10.86
C PRO A 313 -6.36 26.07 -11.49
N GLY A 314 -7.62 26.51 -11.33
CA GLY A 314 -8.78 25.78 -11.86
C GLY A 314 -9.91 25.66 -10.84
N GLU A 315 -9.59 25.85 -9.56
CA GLU A 315 -10.53 26.03 -8.46
C GLU A 315 -11.60 24.93 -8.37
N ALA A 316 -11.25 23.71 -8.81
CA ALA A 316 -12.12 22.57 -8.60
C ALA A 316 -12.14 22.24 -7.11
N ASN A 317 -13.34 22.07 -6.55
CA ASN A 317 -13.55 21.77 -5.13
C ASN A 317 -14.55 20.62 -5.01
N PHE A 318 -14.11 19.52 -4.39
CA PHE A 318 -14.93 18.33 -4.18
C PHE A 318 -14.95 17.95 -2.71
N SER A 319 -16.01 18.35 -2.01
CA SER A 319 -16.18 18.00 -0.60
C SER A 319 -16.78 16.61 -0.39
N THR A 320 -16.44 16.00 0.74
CA THR A 320 -17.06 14.74 1.20
C THR A 320 -17.77 14.94 2.54
N ASN A 321 -18.44 13.90 3.03
CA ASN A 321 -18.96 13.86 4.40
C ASN A 321 -18.05 13.03 5.33
N ALA A 322 -16.86 12.66 4.87
CA ALA A 322 -15.95 11.80 5.62
C ALA A 322 -15.14 12.61 6.63
N THR A 323 -15.10 12.12 7.87
CA THR A 323 -14.27 12.66 8.95
C THR A 323 -12.89 11.99 8.95
N TRP A 324 -11.87 12.67 9.43
CA TRP A 324 -10.49 12.15 9.48
C TRP A 324 -10.26 10.98 10.45
N THR A 325 -11.17 10.75 11.38
CA THR A 325 -10.99 9.80 12.51
C THR A 325 -11.33 8.35 12.18
N SER A 326 -11.67 8.05 10.94
CA SER A 326 -11.83 6.69 10.42
C SER A 326 -10.69 6.35 9.46
N TRP A 327 -10.41 5.06 9.26
CA TRP A 327 -9.45 4.65 8.25
C TRP A 327 -10.02 4.89 6.85
N HIS A 328 -9.32 5.70 6.07
CA HIS A 328 -9.70 6.04 4.70
C HIS A 328 -8.61 5.64 3.71
N THR A 329 -9.02 5.37 2.47
CA THR A 329 -8.11 5.23 1.34
C THR A 329 -8.39 6.33 0.33
N SER A 330 -7.47 7.29 0.21
CA SER A 330 -7.51 8.33 -0.82
C SER A 330 -6.78 7.87 -2.07
N VAL A 331 -7.27 8.31 -3.22
CA VAL A 331 -6.66 8.09 -4.54
C VAL A 331 -6.70 9.39 -5.33
N ILE A 332 -5.56 9.78 -5.87
CA ILE A 332 -5.45 10.74 -6.97
C ILE A 332 -5.09 9.96 -8.23
N GLU A 333 -5.91 10.03 -9.27
CA GLU A 333 -5.51 9.67 -10.64
C GLU A 333 -5.30 10.93 -11.46
N TRP A 334 -4.05 11.24 -11.77
CA TRP A 334 -3.66 12.39 -12.57
C TRP A 334 -3.16 11.91 -13.94
N THR A 335 -3.82 12.38 -15.00
CA THR A 335 -3.53 12.06 -16.40
C THR A 335 -3.43 13.36 -17.20
N SER A 336 -3.04 13.28 -18.47
CA SER A 336 -3.01 14.48 -19.34
C SER A 336 -4.37 15.13 -19.57
N GLY A 337 -5.46 14.37 -19.47
CA GLY A 337 -6.81 14.87 -19.74
C GLY A 337 -7.67 15.14 -18.51
N SER A 338 -7.31 14.58 -17.35
CA SER A 338 -8.13 14.73 -16.14
C SER A 338 -7.38 14.42 -14.85
N ILE A 339 -7.89 14.98 -13.76
CA ILE A 339 -7.61 14.55 -12.39
C ILE A 339 -8.90 13.95 -11.82
N LYS A 340 -8.80 12.77 -11.23
CA LYS A 340 -9.91 12.10 -10.54
C LYS A 340 -9.53 11.81 -9.10
N PHE A 341 -10.47 12.05 -8.21
CA PHE A 341 -10.31 11.84 -6.78
C PHE A 341 -11.24 10.72 -6.32
N TYR A 342 -10.70 9.74 -5.58
CA TYR A 342 -11.51 8.68 -4.98
C TYR A 342 -11.26 8.58 -3.48
N LEU A 343 -12.34 8.48 -2.70
CA LEU A 343 -12.27 8.15 -1.28
C LEU A 343 -12.96 6.81 -1.07
N ASP A 344 -12.27 5.85 -0.46
CA ASP A 344 -12.77 4.50 -0.16
C ASP A 344 -13.35 3.78 -1.39
N GLY A 345 -12.69 3.97 -2.54
CA GLY A 345 -13.09 3.39 -3.83
C GLY A 345 -14.25 4.11 -4.52
N ARG A 346 -14.85 5.14 -3.91
CA ARG A 346 -15.89 5.97 -4.53
C ARG A 346 -15.27 7.20 -5.19
N LEU A 347 -15.60 7.43 -6.46
CA LEU A 347 -15.27 8.69 -7.15
C LEU A 347 -15.96 9.86 -6.44
N ILE A 348 -15.20 10.82 -5.94
CA ILE A 348 -15.73 12.03 -5.30
C ILE A 348 -15.76 13.23 -6.26
N GLY A 349 -14.89 13.24 -7.27
CA GLY A 349 -14.80 14.35 -8.22
C GLY A 349 -13.91 14.06 -9.43
N THR A 350 -14.13 14.80 -10.51
CA THR A 350 -13.27 14.80 -11.70
C THR A 350 -13.17 16.22 -12.22
N THR A 351 -11.97 16.66 -12.54
CA THR A 351 -11.74 17.90 -13.31
C THR A 351 -10.94 17.59 -14.57
N SER A 352 -11.23 18.34 -15.63
CA SER A 352 -10.49 18.35 -16.90
C SER A 352 -9.98 19.76 -17.23
N THR A 353 -10.06 20.69 -16.27
CA THR A 353 -9.71 22.10 -16.45
C THR A 353 -8.33 22.35 -15.86
N GLN A 354 -7.49 23.08 -16.59
CA GLN A 354 -6.16 23.53 -16.13
C GLN A 354 -5.29 22.38 -15.55
N ILE A 355 -5.32 21.23 -16.22
CA ILE A 355 -4.59 20.04 -15.76
C ILE A 355 -3.07 20.32 -15.76
N PRO A 356 -2.38 20.11 -14.63
CA PRO A 356 -0.95 20.28 -14.56
C PRO A 356 -0.24 19.39 -15.59
N HIS A 357 0.71 19.98 -16.29
CA HIS A 357 1.47 19.34 -17.38
C HIS A 357 2.98 19.38 -17.14
N ILE A 358 3.38 19.75 -15.92
CA ILE A 358 4.75 19.74 -15.43
C ILE A 358 4.97 18.53 -14.51
N LYS A 359 6.21 18.28 -14.13
CA LYS A 359 6.53 17.30 -13.10
C LYS A 359 6.34 17.94 -11.73
N MET A 360 5.72 17.21 -10.80
CA MET A 360 5.57 17.63 -9.41
C MET A 360 5.96 16.48 -8.49
N SER A 361 6.10 16.77 -7.20
CA SER A 361 6.35 15.76 -6.17
C SER A 361 5.10 15.52 -5.36
N TRP A 362 4.82 14.26 -5.05
CA TRP A 362 3.78 13.91 -4.09
C TRP A 362 4.30 14.17 -2.67
N ILE A 363 3.64 15.08 -1.97
CA ILE A 363 4.06 15.62 -0.67
C ILE A 363 2.94 15.30 0.32
N LEU A 364 3.25 14.56 1.40
CA LEU A 364 2.29 14.30 2.47
C LEU A 364 2.52 15.33 3.57
N GLN A 365 1.91 16.50 3.40
CA GLN A 365 2.11 17.66 4.27
C GLN A 365 1.07 17.71 5.39
N ASN A 366 1.56 17.91 6.61
CA ASN A 366 0.78 17.92 7.85
C ASN A 366 1.24 19.09 8.70
N GLU A 367 0.31 19.97 9.04
CA GLU A 367 0.62 21.34 9.43
C GLU A 367 -0.36 21.92 10.44
N SER A 368 -0.08 23.16 10.84
CA SER A 368 -1.02 23.98 11.58
C SER A 368 -2.23 24.34 10.73
N SER A 369 -3.38 24.34 11.38
CA SER A 369 -4.64 24.82 10.82
C SER A 369 -4.50 26.27 10.31
N ILE A 370 -5.03 26.52 9.10
CA ILE A 370 -5.02 27.85 8.47
C ILE A 370 -6.35 28.57 8.72
N LEU A 371 -7.47 27.86 8.63
CA LEU A 371 -8.82 28.42 8.71
C LEU A 371 -9.50 28.14 10.06
N GLY A 372 -9.12 27.06 10.73
CA GLY A 372 -9.57 26.72 12.07
C GLY A 372 -8.82 27.45 13.19
N PRO A 373 -9.18 27.18 14.46
CA PRO A 373 -8.52 27.79 15.62
C PRO A 373 -7.05 27.39 15.71
N TYR A 374 -6.23 28.22 16.36
CA TYR A 374 -4.85 27.84 16.69
C TYR A 374 -4.82 26.69 17.70
N ALA A 375 -3.76 25.89 17.64
CA ALA A 375 -3.45 24.93 18.69
C ALA A 375 -3.23 25.67 20.02
N ARG A 376 -3.68 25.05 21.11
CA ARG A 376 -3.42 25.50 22.49
C ARG A 376 -2.18 24.80 23.04
N PRO A 377 -1.43 25.39 23.99
CA PRO A 377 -0.24 24.75 24.53
C PRO A 377 -0.54 23.33 25.04
N GLY A 378 0.25 22.35 24.57
CA GLY A 378 0.06 20.93 24.86
C GLY A 378 -1.00 20.21 24.01
N ALA A 379 -1.63 20.88 23.05
CA ALA A 379 -2.47 20.23 22.04
C ALA A 379 -1.62 19.36 21.10
N TYR A 380 -2.21 18.27 20.62
CA TYR A 380 -1.55 17.40 19.65
C TYR A 380 -2.53 16.79 18.65
N ALA A 381 -1.98 16.31 17.55
CA ALA A 381 -2.65 15.46 16.59
C ALA A 381 -1.75 14.28 16.21
N GLN A 382 -2.38 13.12 16.00
CA GLN A 382 -1.73 11.89 15.62
C GLN A 382 -2.34 11.40 14.31
N LEU A 383 -1.58 11.48 13.23
CA LEU A 383 -1.88 10.86 11.94
C LEU A 383 -1.10 9.55 11.81
N ASP A 384 -1.81 8.47 11.53
CA ASP A 384 -1.22 7.19 11.16
C ASP A 384 -1.47 6.93 9.67
N ILE A 385 -0.41 6.53 8.96
CA ILE A 385 -0.46 6.08 7.58
C ILE A 385 -0.05 4.61 7.57
N ASP A 386 -0.99 3.74 7.21
CA ASP A 386 -0.82 2.29 7.17
C ASP A 386 -0.01 1.85 5.94
N TRP A 387 -0.26 2.47 4.79
CA TRP A 387 0.57 2.26 3.61
C TRP A 387 0.39 3.37 2.59
N VAL A 388 1.38 3.47 1.70
CA VAL A 388 1.34 4.29 0.49
C VAL A 388 1.71 3.47 -0.73
N ALA A 389 1.18 3.83 -1.89
CA ALA A 389 1.59 3.29 -3.17
C ALA A 389 1.44 4.33 -4.29
N CYS A 390 2.36 4.32 -5.25
CA CYS A 390 2.24 5.13 -6.45
C CYS A 390 2.57 4.35 -7.72
N TYR A 391 1.97 4.81 -8.81
CA TYR A 391 1.98 4.16 -10.10
C TYR A 391 2.22 5.18 -11.20
N THR A 392 2.88 4.75 -12.27
CA THR A 392 2.98 5.49 -13.53
C THR A 392 1.97 4.94 -14.54
N PRO A 393 1.49 5.72 -15.52
CA PRO A 393 0.78 5.16 -16.65
C PRO A 393 1.57 4.00 -17.27
N ALA A 394 0.89 2.89 -17.55
CA ALA A 394 1.49 1.78 -18.28
C ALA A 394 1.75 2.20 -19.75
N PRO A 395 2.85 1.72 -20.37
CA PRO A 395 3.21 2.06 -21.75
C PRO A 395 2.22 1.53 -22.80
#